data_AF-A0A7X5WPP1-F1
#
_entry.id   AF-A0A7X5WPP1-F1
#
_cell.length_a   1.000
_cell.length_b   1.000
_cell.length_c   1.000
_cell.angle_alpha   90.00
_cell.angle_beta   90.00
_cell.angle_gamma   90.00
#
_symmetry.space_group_name_H-M   'P 1'
#
loop_
_entity.id
_entity.type
_entity.pdbx_description
1 polymer ?
#
loop_
_entity_poly.entity_id
_entity_poly.type
_entity_poly.pdbx_seq_one_letter_code
_entity_poly.pdbx_strand_id
1 'polypeptide(L)'
;LLYRREDPGFRRERRAAVVAMTGALPVFLLFPTAPPRTRDGFVDTLAHRGMDLDHPLLVRFYNPIAAMPSHHVAFAVVTGFGLGARSRTPLSRALWRLYPVAVTGVVLGTANHYTLDAVAGAVLGVIARRMTR
;
A
#
# COMPACT_ATOMS: atom_id res chain seq x y z
N LEU A 1 -9.82 -5.99 -15.60
CA LEU A 1 -10.94 -5.56 -16.48
C LEU A 1 -10.66 -4.27 -17.24
N LEU A 2 -10.11 -3.21 -16.62
CA LEU A 2 -9.82 -1.94 -17.33
C LEU A 2 -8.95 -2.11 -18.58
N TYR A 3 -7.82 -2.80 -18.46
CA TYR A 3 -6.94 -3.10 -19.59
C TYR A 3 -7.66 -3.87 -20.71
N ARG A 4 -8.35 -4.97 -20.36
CA ARG A 4 -9.10 -5.80 -21.30
C ARG A 4 -10.28 -5.07 -21.97
N ARG A 5 -10.79 -4.01 -21.35
CA ARG A 5 -11.88 -3.17 -21.88
C ARG A 5 -11.36 -1.92 -22.57
N GLU A 6 -10.04 -1.79 -22.70
CA GLU A 6 -9.37 -0.62 -23.28
C GLU A 6 -9.84 0.71 -22.64
N ASP A 7 -10.17 0.67 -21.34
CA ASP A 7 -10.64 1.84 -20.62
C ASP A 7 -9.56 2.94 -20.70
N PRO A 8 -9.89 4.15 -21.23
CA PRO A 8 -8.90 5.23 -21.37
C PRO A 8 -8.25 5.60 -20.04
N GLY A 9 -8.97 5.37 -18.94
CA GLY A 9 -8.51 5.60 -17.60
C GLY A 9 -7.52 4.56 -17.06
N PHE A 10 -7.29 3.43 -17.74
CA PHE A 10 -6.29 2.44 -17.33
C PHE A 10 -4.89 3.06 -17.25
N ARG A 11 -4.50 3.84 -18.28
CA ARG A 11 -3.18 4.47 -18.34
C ARG A 11 -2.96 5.40 -17.15
N ARG A 12 -3.99 6.13 -16.73
CA ARG A 12 -3.95 6.99 -15.56
C ARG A 12 -3.71 6.21 -14.27
N GLU A 13 -4.53 5.20 -13.98
CA GLU A 13 -4.38 4.42 -12.74
C GLU A 13 -3.05 3.68 -12.70
N ARG A 14 -2.56 3.18 -13.85
CA ARG A 14 -1.23 2.59 -13.98
C ARG A 14 -0.13 3.60 -13.62
N ARG A 15 -0.18 4.82 -14.18
CA ARG A 15 0.81 5.87 -13.86
C ARG A 15 0.74 6.23 -12.38
N ALA A 16 -0.46 6.37 -11.80
CA ALA A 16 -0.62 6.66 -10.38
C ALA A 16 -0.01 5.57 -9.51
N ALA A 17 -0.22 4.30 -9.86
CA ALA A 17 0.37 3.17 -9.13
C ALA A 17 1.90 3.19 -9.22
N VAL A 18 2.46 3.40 -10.42
CA VAL A 18 3.91 3.51 -10.61
C VAL A 18 4.48 4.66 -9.77
N VAL A 19 3.89 5.87 -9.85
CA VAL A 19 4.33 7.05 -9.08
C VAL A 19 4.26 6.78 -7.58
N ALA A 20 3.19 6.13 -7.10
CA ALA A 20 3.07 5.78 -5.68
C ALA A 20 4.15 4.79 -5.23
N MET A 21 4.47 3.77 -6.04
CA MET A 21 5.49 2.77 -5.68
C MET A 21 6.91 3.32 -5.79
N THR A 22 7.21 4.13 -6.81
CA THR A 22 8.55 4.71 -6.98
C THR A 22 8.77 5.89 -6.04
N GLY A 23 7.72 6.62 -5.67
CA GLY A 23 7.80 7.81 -4.81
C GLY A 23 8.17 7.50 -3.36
N ALA A 24 8.00 6.27 -2.90
CA ALA A 24 8.44 5.85 -1.57
C ALA A 24 9.94 5.51 -1.51
N LEU A 25 10.55 5.18 -2.66
CA LEU A 25 11.94 4.70 -2.72
C LEU A 25 12.95 5.66 -2.05
N PRO A 26 12.85 7.00 -2.22
CA PRO A 26 13.76 7.90 -1.53
C PRO A 26 13.73 7.73 0.00
N VAL A 27 12.55 7.51 0.59
CA VAL A 27 12.42 7.28 2.03
C VAL A 27 12.98 5.92 2.41
N PHE A 28 12.68 4.87 1.65
CA PHE A 28 13.22 3.52 1.91
C PHE A 28 14.75 3.45 1.85
N LEU A 29 15.36 4.25 0.97
CA LEU A 29 16.81 4.29 0.80
C LEU A 29 17.50 5.16 1.86
N LEU A 30 16.91 6.30 2.20
CA LEU A 30 17.54 7.28 3.09
C LEU A 30 17.18 7.08 4.58
N PHE A 31 15.98 6.57 4.85
CA PHE A 31 15.40 6.45 6.19
C PHE A 31 14.62 5.14 6.34
N PRO A 32 15.27 3.97 6.27
CA PRO A 32 14.58 2.70 6.48
C PRO A 32 14.07 2.59 7.93
N THR A 33 12.75 2.50 8.10
CA THR A 33 12.08 2.42 9.41
C THR A 33 11.53 1.02 9.68
N ALA A 34 12.08 0.34 10.70
CA ALA A 34 11.62 -1.00 11.07
C ALA A 34 10.12 -1.01 11.47
N PRO A 35 9.36 -2.05 11.09
CA PRO A 35 7.95 -2.18 11.42
C PRO A 35 7.70 -2.59 12.89
N PRO A 36 6.50 -2.34 13.45
CA PRO A 36 6.18 -2.72 14.83
C PRO A 36 6.36 -4.21 15.15
N ARG A 37 6.17 -5.12 14.16
CA ARG A 37 6.32 -6.58 14.34
C ARG A 37 7.70 -7.03 14.83
N THR A 38 8.73 -6.18 14.70
CA THR A 38 10.10 -6.48 15.18
C THR A 38 10.36 -5.93 16.59
N ARG A 39 9.35 -5.41 17.29
CA ARG A 39 9.46 -4.86 18.64
C ARG A 39 8.83 -5.79 19.67
N ASP A 40 9.35 -5.73 20.89
CA ASP A 40 8.76 -6.42 22.03
C ASP A 40 7.30 -6.00 22.23
N GLY A 41 6.45 -6.97 22.55
CA GLY A 41 5.00 -6.76 22.76
C GLY A 41 4.15 -6.87 21.50
N PHE A 42 4.75 -7.05 20.31
CA PHE A 42 4.03 -7.34 19.07
C PHE A 42 4.30 -8.77 18.59
N VAL A 43 3.31 -9.35 17.91
CA VAL A 43 3.42 -10.68 17.30
C VAL A 43 3.62 -10.51 15.80
N ASP A 44 4.71 -11.08 15.28
CA ASP A 44 4.85 -11.28 13.85
C ASP A 44 3.88 -12.37 13.38
N THR A 45 2.71 -11.93 12.91
CA THR A 45 1.64 -12.82 12.43
C THR A 45 2.06 -13.70 11.25
N LEU A 46 3.04 -13.29 10.45
CA LEU A 46 3.52 -14.07 9.31
C LEU A 46 4.48 -15.15 9.78
N ALA A 47 5.47 -14.80 10.60
CA ALA A 47 6.37 -15.77 11.21
C ALA A 47 5.60 -16.80 12.05
N HIS A 48 4.59 -16.36 12.81
CA HIS A 48 3.71 -17.24 13.59
C HIS A 48 2.91 -18.23 12.71
N ARG A 49 2.69 -17.91 11.44
CA ARG A 49 2.02 -18.78 10.45
C ARG A 49 3.03 -19.55 9.58
N GLY A 50 4.32 -19.55 9.95
CA GLY A 50 5.38 -20.26 9.24
C GLY A 50 5.94 -19.52 8.01
N MET A 51 5.60 -18.25 7.82
CA MET A 51 6.14 -17.40 6.75
C MET A 51 7.23 -16.50 7.32
N ASP A 52 8.48 -16.94 7.21
CA ASP A 52 9.65 -16.13 7.58
C ASP A 52 10.00 -15.15 6.46
N LEU A 53 9.53 -13.92 6.61
CA LEU A 53 9.82 -12.83 5.70
C LEU A 53 11.28 -12.36 5.78
N ASP A 54 11.95 -12.58 6.91
CA ASP A 54 13.31 -12.11 7.17
C ASP A 54 14.35 -13.15 6.73
N HIS A 55 13.91 -14.24 6.08
CA HIS A 55 14.75 -15.30 5.55
C HIS A 55 15.86 -14.73 4.63
N PRO A 56 17.13 -15.17 4.77
CA PRO A 56 18.28 -14.59 4.05
C PRO A 56 18.15 -14.56 2.53
N LEU A 57 17.41 -15.49 1.94
CA LEU A 57 17.12 -15.51 0.51
C LEU A 57 16.12 -14.41 0.09
N LEU A 58 15.11 -14.13 0.91
CA LEU A 58 14.06 -13.17 0.58
C LEU A 58 14.56 -11.73 0.72
N VAL A 59 15.31 -11.44 1.78
CA VAL A 59 15.87 -10.09 2.04
C VAL A 59 16.87 -9.62 0.99
N ARG A 60 17.31 -10.49 0.07
CA ARG A 60 18.07 -10.11 -1.13
C ARG A 60 17.23 -9.41 -2.20
N PHE A 61 15.91 -9.61 -2.18
CA PHE A 61 14.98 -9.11 -3.21
C PHE A 61 14.10 -7.95 -2.72
N TYR A 62 14.03 -7.70 -1.40
CA TYR A 62 13.28 -6.59 -0.84
C TYR A 62 13.86 -6.16 0.53
N ASN A 63 13.49 -4.97 0.98
CA ASN A 63 13.91 -4.45 2.29
C ASN A 63 12.85 -4.77 3.37
N PRO A 64 13.11 -5.71 4.30
CA PRO A 64 12.15 -6.10 5.34
C PRO A 64 11.88 -5.02 6.39
N ILE A 65 12.77 -4.02 6.50
CA ILE A 65 12.68 -2.92 7.46
C ILE A 65 12.22 -1.60 6.81
N ALA A 66 11.66 -1.62 5.61
CA ALA A 66 11.20 -0.41 4.91
C ALA A 66 9.70 -0.17 5.12
N ALA A 67 9.30 0.19 6.35
CA ALA A 67 7.88 0.40 6.66
C ALA A 67 7.32 1.75 6.18
N MET A 68 8.10 2.84 6.20
CA MET A 68 7.64 4.19 5.89
C MET A 68 8.06 4.64 4.48
N PRO A 69 7.14 5.17 3.65
CA PRO A 69 5.68 5.19 3.79
C PRO A 69 5.04 3.85 3.40
N SER A 70 3.82 3.58 3.88
CA SER A 70 3.15 2.30 3.59
C SER A 70 2.76 2.16 2.11
N HIS A 71 3.47 1.28 1.39
CA HIS A 71 3.12 0.88 0.01
C HIS A 71 1.72 0.27 -0.08
N HIS A 72 1.31 -0.55 0.91
CA HIS A 72 -0.01 -1.15 0.97
C HIS A 72 -1.11 -0.09 0.95
N VAL A 73 -0.99 0.92 1.80
CA VAL A 73 -1.98 2.00 1.90
C VAL A 73 -1.93 2.91 0.68
N ALA A 74 -0.73 3.26 0.18
CA ALA A 74 -0.60 4.06 -1.04
C ALA A 74 -1.26 3.38 -2.26
N PHE A 75 -0.99 2.10 -2.45
CA PHE A 75 -1.63 1.29 -3.50
C PHE A 75 -3.14 1.18 -3.30
N ALA A 76 -3.60 0.98 -2.05
CA ALA A 76 -5.03 0.89 -1.75
C ALA A 76 -5.76 2.20 -2.05
N VAL A 77 -5.16 3.36 -1.76
CA VAL A 77 -5.72 4.68 -2.14
C VAL A 77 -5.78 4.86 -3.66
N VAL A 78 -4.73 4.49 -4.39
CA VAL A 78 -4.73 4.55 -5.86
C VAL A 78 -5.79 3.62 -6.46
N THR A 79 -5.89 2.39 -6.00
CA THR A 79 -6.83 1.43 -6.57
C THR A 79 -8.26 1.68 -6.11
N GLY A 80 -8.49 1.85 -4.81
CA GLY A 80 -9.80 2.04 -4.19
C GLY A 80 -10.54 3.26 -4.74
N PHE A 81 -9.94 4.45 -4.71
CA PHE A 81 -10.58 5.64 -5.28
C PHE A 81 -10.66 5.58 -6.82
N GLY A 82 -9.75 4.85 -7.49
CA GLY A 82 -9.70 4.74 -8.95
C GLY A 82 -10.85 3.91 -9.47
N LEU A 83 -11.04 2.74 -8.87
CA LEU A 83 -12.13 1.82 -9.21
C LEU A 83 -13.47 2.31 -8.65
N GLY A 84 -13.48 2.93 -7.47
CA GLY A 84 -14.68 3.57 -6.92
C GLY A 84 -15.27 4.64 -7.84
N ALA A 85 -14.42 5.48 -8.45
CA ALA A 85 -14.86 6.48 -9.43
C ALA A 85 -15.48 5.87 -10.71
N ARG A 86 -15.15 4.61 -11.05
CA ARG A 86 -15.65 3.90 -12.24
C ARG A 86 -16.73 2.86 -11.91
N SER A 87 -17.13 2.79 -10.64
CA SER A 87 -18.12 1.82 -10.18
C SER A 87 -19.53 2.24 -10.56
N ARG A 88 -20.29 1.31 -11.15
CA ARG A 88 -21.66 1.54 -11.65
C ARG A 88 -22.71 1.55 -10.54
N THR A 89 -22.53 0.75 -9.49
CA THR A 89 -23.48 0.66 -8.38
C THR A 89 -22.99 1.44 -7.16
N PRO A 90 -23.92 2.00 -6.35
CA PRO A 90 -23.56 2.67 -5.09
C PRO A 90 -22.81 1.74 -4.13
N LEU A 91 -23.23 0.47 -4.03
CA LEU A 91 -22.57 -0.53 -3.19
C LEU A 91 -21.13 -0.78 -3.63
N SER A 92 -20.89 -1.04 -4.92
CA SER A 92 -19.53 -1.27 -5.43
C SER A 92 -18.64 -0.04 -5.19
N ARG A 93 -19.17 1.16 -5.41
CA ARG A 93 -18.45 2.42 -5.13
C ARG A 93 -18.08 2.55 -3.65
N ALA A 94 -19.00 2.21 -2.75
CA ALA A 94 -18.76 2.23 -1.31
C ALA A 94 -17.68 1.22 -0.91
N LEU A 95 -17.76 -0.02 -1.39
CA LEU A 95 -16.75 -1.05 -1.12
C LEU A 95 -15.35 -0.64 -1.57
N TRP A 96 -15.23 -0.07 -2.78
CA TRP A 96 -13.94 0.44 -3.27
C TRP A 96 -13.40 1.61 -2.46
N ARG A 97 -14.27 2.48 -1.93
CA ARG A 97 -13.86 3.58 -1.05
C ARG A 97 -13.51 3.10 0.37
N LEU A 98 -14.09 2.00 0.82
CA LEU A 98 -13.75 1.35 2.09
C LEU A 98 -12.42 0.57 2.01
N TYR A 99 -12.00 0.16 0.81
CA TYR A 99 -10.81 -0.66 0.63
C TYR A 99 -9.52 -0.09 1.27
N PRO A 100 -9.17 1.20 1.12
CA PRO A 100 -8.03 1.78 1.84
C PRO A 100 -8.15 1.69 3.36
N VAL A 101 -9.36 1.84 3.90
CA VAL A 101 -9.62 1.74 5.34
C VAL A 101 -9.41 0.30 5.81
N ALA A 102 -9.94 -0.67 5.06
CA ALA A 102 -9.74 -2.09 5.36
C ALA A 102 -8.26 -2.48 5.33
N VAL A 103 -7.51 -2.07 4.29
CA VAL A 103 -6.07 -2.32 4.18
C VAL A 103 -5.31 -1.65 5.34
N THR A 104 -5.68 -0.43 5.71
CA THR A 104 -5.08 0.26 6.86
C THR A 104 -5.31 -0.52 8.15
N GLY A 105 -6.55 -0.97 8.40
CA GLY A 105 -6.86 -1.81 9.56
C GLY A 105 -6.05 -3.10 9.61
N VAL A 106 -5.87 -3.76 8.46
CA VAL A 106 -5.05 -4.98 8.36
C VAL A 106 -3.59 -4.69 8.74
N VAL A 107 -2.95 -3.68 8.12
CA VAL A 107 -1.51 -3.48 8.34
C VAL A 107 -1.17 -2.98 9.74
N LEU A 108 -2.09 -2.24 10.39
CA LEU A 108 -1.94 -1.86 11.79
C LEU A 108 -2.18 -3.07 12.71
N GLY A 109 -3.24 -3.84 12.46
CA GLY A 109 -3.60 -5.02 13.25
C GLY A 109 -2.57 -6.15 13.17
N THR A 110 -1.84 -6.26 12.06
CA THR A 110 -0.75 -7.22 11.89
C THR A 110 0.63 -6.66 12.22
N ALA A 111 0.69 -5.46 12.84
CA ALA A 111 1.93 -4.82 13.26
C ALA A 111 2.95 -4.59 12.12
N ASN A 112 2.48 -4.49 10.88
CA ASN A 112 3.34 -4.24 9.72
C ASN A 112 3.67 -2.75 9.53
N HIS A 113 2.84 -1.87 10.07
CA HIS A 113 3.02 -0.43 9.96
C HIS A 113 2.60 0.29 11.24
N TYR A 114 3.27 1.40 11.55
CA TYR A 114 2.76 2.40 12.46
C TYR A 114 1.67 3.26 11.79
N THR A 115 0.86 3.94 12.60
CA THR A 115 -0.16 4.88 12.11
C THR A 115 0.44 5.95 11.20
N LEU A 116 1.63 6.45 11.52
CA LEU A 116 2.30 7.47 10.70
C LEU A 116 2.67 6.92 9.31
N ASP A 117 3.13 5.67 9.21
CA ASP A 117 3.43 5.00 7.94
C ASP A 117 2.19 4.91 7.05
N ALA A 118 1.05 4.58 7.65
CA ALA A 118 -0.24 4.50 6.98
C ALA A 118 -0.70 5.89 6.47
N VAL A 119 -0.58 6.93 7.31
CA VAL A 119 -0.89 8.31 6.92
C VAL A 119 0.01 8.78 5.78
N ALA A 120 1.32 8.55 5.87
CA ALA A 120 2.27 8.90 4.83
C ALA A 120 1.98 8.16 3.52
N GLY A 121 1.66 6.86 3.60
CA GLY A 121 1.22 6.07 2.45
C GLY A 121 -0.06 6.62 1.81
N ALA A 122 -1.05 7.01 2.62
CA ALA A 122 -2.29 7.61 2.12
C ALA A 122 -2.03 8.94 1.40
N VAL A 123 -1.21 9.82 1.99
CA VAL A 123 -0.81 11.10 1.38
C VAL A 123 -0.08 10.87 0.07
N LEU A 124 0.90 9.95 0.03
CA LEU A 124 1.63 9.59 -1.18
C LEU A 124 0.67 9.08 -2.28
N GLY A 125 -0.28 8.21 -1.92
CA GLY A 125 -1.30 7.72 -2.84
C GLY A 125 -2.18 8.85 -3.40
N VAL A 126 -2.59 9.81 -2.56
CA VAL A 126 -3.37 10.98 -3.01
C VAL A 126 -2.54 11.87 -3.96
N ILE A 127 -1.28 12.15 -3.64
CA ILE A 127 -0.38 12.93 -4.48
C ILE A 127 -0.19 12.24 -5.83
N ALA A 128 0.13 10.95 -5.84
CA ALA A 128 0.32 10.16 -7.06
C ALA A 128 -0.91 10.19 -7.97
N ARG A 129 -2.12 10.10 -7.40
CA ARG A 129 -3.37 10.27 -8.15
C ARG A 129 -3.52 11.66 -8.72
N ARG A 130 -3.18 12.72 -7.97
CA ARG A 130 -3.32 14.11 -8.43
C ARG A 130 -2.34 14.44 -9.55
N MET A 131 -1.09 13.97 -9.47
CA MET A 131 -0.05 14.20 -10.48
C MET A 131 -0.35 13.55 -11.83
N THR A 132 -1.23 12.54 -11.84
CA THR A 132 -1.51 11.74 -13.04
C THR A 132 -2.89 12.01 -13.65
N ARG A 133 -3.64 12.96 -13.07
CA ARG A 133 -4.96 13.37 -13.57
C ARG A 133 -4.91 14.01 -14.95
#